data_AF-K9VKA4-F1
#
_entry.id   AF-K9VKA4-F1
#
_cell.length_a   1.000
_cell.length_b   1.000
_cell.length_c   1.000
_cell.angle_alpha   90.00
_cell.angle_beta   90.00
_cell.angle_gamma   90.00
#
_symmetry.space_group_name_H-M   'P 1'
#
loop_
_entity.id
_entity.type
_entity.pdbx_description
1 polymer ?
#
loop_
_entity_poly.entity_id
_entity_poly.type
_entity_poly.pdbx_seq_one_letter_code
_entity_poly.pdbx_strand_id
1 'polypeptide(L)' 'MLQDEIVEEIHKIREEYAKSFNYDLDAIFADLQKKQAESGREVVKLSPKRVLAGRWSRRGKTIM' A
#
# COMPACT_ATOMS: atom_id res chain seq x y z
N MET A 1 4.31 -2.96 -26.72
CA MET A 1 4.16 -2.93 -25.25
C MET A 1 4.07 -4.37 -24.79
N LEU A 2 4.84 -4.78 -23.80
CA LEU A 2 4.84 -6.17 -23.34
C LEU A 2 3.60 -6.38 -22.48
N GLN A 3 2.68 -7.23 -22.93
CA GLN A 3 1.54 -7.67 -22.14
C GLN A 3 2.10 -8.62 -21.06
N ASP A 4 1.98 -8.24 -19.79
CA ASP A 4 2.40 -9.11 -18.68
C ASP A 4 1.19 -9.95 -18.26
N GLU A 5 1.25 -11.24 -18.58
CA GLU A 5 0.18 -12.21 -18.31
C GLU A 5 -0.18 -12.26 -16.82
N ILE A 6 0.79 -12.04 -15.92
CA ILE A 6 0.57 -12.03 -14.47
C ILE A 6 -0.29 -10.82 -14.07
N VAL A 7 -0.04 -9.67 -14.69
CA VAL A 7 -0.79 -8.44 -14.40
C VAL A 7 -2.25 -8.58 -14.86
N GLU A 8 -2.48 -9.20 -16.01
CA GLU A 8 -3.84 -9.45 -16.49
C GLU A 8 -4.63 -10.38 -15.56
N GLU A 9 -3.99 -11.42 -15.04
CA GLU A 9 -4.63 -12.33 -14.09
C GLU A 9 -4.99 -11.61 -12.78
N ILE A 10 -4.08 -10.77 -12.26
CA ILE A 10 -4.36 -9.93 -11.09
C ILE A 10 -5.56 -9.01 -11.35
N HIS A 11 -5.66 -8.40 -12.54
CA HIS A 11 -6.79 -7.55 -12.90
C HIS A 11 -8.10 -8.33 -12.94
N LYS A 12 -8.12 -9.53 -13.55
CA LYS A 12 -9.31 -10.40 -13.58
C LYS A 12 -9.80 -10.75 -12.17
N ILE A 13 -8.88 -11.19 -11.30
CA ILE A 13 -9.22 -11.54 -9.91
C ILE A 13 -9.78 -10.33 -9.15
N ARG A 14 -9.16 -9.16 -9.30
CA ARG A 14 -9.63 -7.92 -8.64
C ARG A 14 -11.00 -7.47 -9.15
N GLU A 15 -11.26 -7.62 -10.45
CA GLU A 15 -12.52 -7.27 -11.09
C GLU A 15 -13.66 -8.19 -10.62
N GLU A 16 -13.43 -9.51 -10.60
CA GLU A 16 -14.38 -10.49 -10.08
C GLU A 16 -14.69 -10.25 -8.61
N TYR A 17 -13.65 -9.97 -7.82
CA TYR A 17 -13.81 -9.64 -6.40
C TYR A 17 -14.63 -8.35 -6.23
N ALA A 18 -14.31 -7.26 -6.95
CA ALA A 18 -15.07 -6.02 -6.88
C ALA A 18 -16.55 -6.21 -7.30
N LYS A 19 -16.82 -7.01 -8.34
CA LYS A 19 -18.19 -7.35 -8.76
C LYS A 19 -18.99 -8.04 -7.66
N SER A 20 -18.38 -8.94 -6.89
CA SER A 20 -19.08 -9.63 -5.80
C SER A 20 -19.56 -8.67 -4.69
N PHE A 21 -18.90 -7.52 -4.54
CA PHE A 21 -19.29 -6.43 -3.64
C PHE A 21 -20.07 -5.32 -4.37
N ASN A 22 -20.51 -5.53 -5.61
CA ASN A 22 -21.17 -4.51 -6.43
C ASN A 22 -20.36 -3.21 -6.54
N TYR A 23 -19.02 -3.32 -6.55
CA TYR A 23 -18.07 -2.20 -6.54
C TYR A 23 -18.23 -1.24 -5.34
N ASP A 24 -18.85 -1.69 -4.26
CA ASP A 24 -18.91 -0.94 -3.01
C ASP A 24 -17.56 -0.98 -2.30
N LEU A 25 -16.86 0.16 -2.31
CA LEU A 25 -15.56 0.31 -1.69
C LEU A 25 -15.61 0.10 -0.16
N ASP A 26 -16.69 0.53 0.48
CA ASP A 26 -16.83 0.41 1.93
C ASP A 26 -17.03 -1.07 2.32
N ALA A 27 -17.80 -1.82 1.52
CA ALA A 27 -18.01 -3.24 1.73
C ALA A 27 -16.72 -4.06 1.52
N ILE A 28 -15.95 -3.74 0.47
CA ILE A 28 -14.64 -4.35 0.22
C ILE A 28 -13.69 -4.07 1.39
N PHE A 29 -13.65 -2.82 1.86
CA PHE A 29 -12.78 -2.43 2.96
C PHE A 29 -13.15 -3.14 4.27
N ALA A 30 -14.43 -3.28 4.56
CA ALA A 30 -14.92 -4.01 5.72
C ALA A 30 -14.52 -5.51 5.67
N ASP A 31 -14.58 -6.15 4.50
CA ASP A 31 -14.14 -7.53 4.32
C ASP A 31 -12.62 -7.69 4.57
N LEU A 32 -11.81 -6.75 4.06
CA LEU A 32 -10.37 -6.74 4.29
C LEU A 32 -10.02 -6.53 5.77
N GLN A 33 -10.74 -5.67 6.49
CA GLN A 33 -10.56 -5.51 7.93
C GLN A 33 -10.88 -6.79 8.71
N LYS A 34 -11.94 -7.51 8.33
CA LYS A 34 -12.29 -8.81 8.94
C LYS A 34 -11.18 -9.83 8.72
N LYS A 35 -10.71 -9.98 7.48
CA LYS A 35 -9.57 -10.86 7.14
C LYS A 35 -8.30 -10.50 7.90
N GLN A 36 -8.05 -9.21 8.10
CA GLN A 36 -6.92 -8.73 8.91
C GLN A 36 -7.05 -9.17 10.37
N ALA A 37 -8.24 -9.03 10.96
CA ALA A 37 -8.52 -9.48 12.33
C ALA A 37 -8.41 -11.00 12.50
N GLU A 38 -8.90 -11.77 11.53
CA GLU A 38 -8.86 -13.24 11.52
C GLU A 38 -7.45 -13.80 11.31
N SER A 39 -6.53 -13.02 10.72
CA SER A 39 -5.16 -13.49 10.44
C SER A 39 -4.33 -13.85 11.67
N GLY A 40 -4.79 -13.47 12.88
CA GLY A 40 -4.10 -13.72 14.14
C GLY A 40 -2.76 -12.99 14.28
N ARG A 41 -2.42 -12.10 13.33
CA ARG A 41 -1.19 -11.32 13.33
C ARG A 41 -1.38 -10.04 14.13
N GLU A 42 -0.40 -9.69 14.95
CA GLU A 42 -0.42 -8.44 15.70
C GLU A 42 -0.13 -7.25 14.76
N VAL A 43 -1.06 -6.29 14.74
CA VAL A 43 -0.94 -5.07 13.94
C VAL A 43 -0.31 -3.99 14.80
N VAL A 44 1.00 -3.78 14.65
CA VAL A 44 1.76 -2.79 15.43
C VAL A 44 1.89 -1.46 14.68
N LYS A 45 1.68 -0.34 15.40
CA LYS A 45 2.01 1.01 14.90
C LYS A 45 3.44 1.35 15.29
N LEU A 46 4.37 1.23 14.35
CA LEU A 46 5.77 1.59 14.56
C LEU A 46 5.94 3.12 14.49
N SER A 47 6.78 3.67 15.36
CA SER A 47 7.14 5.09 15.28
C SER A 47 7.95 5.37 14.00
N PRO A 48 7.70 6.50 13.29
CA PRO A 48 8.46 6.85 12.10
C PRO A 48 9.96 6.92 12.40
N LYS A 49 10.78 6.33 11.52
CA LYS A 49 12.24 6.43 11.63
C LYS A 49 12.65 7.86 11.31
N ARG A 50 13.28 8.55 12.26
CA ARG A 50 13.88 9.88 12.02
C ARG A 50 14.97 9.74 10.96
N VAL A 51 14.71 10.25 9.77
CA VAL A 51 15.74 10.42 8.74
C VAL A 51 16.64 11.56 9.22
N LEU A 52 17.88 11.23 9.61
CA LEU A 52 18.86 12.25 9.96
C LEU A 52 19.13 13.11 8.72
N ALA A 53 18.65 14.35 8.72
CA ALA A 53 18.90 15.35 7.69
C ALA A 53 20.36 15.81 7.73
N GLY A 54 21.32 14.91 7.49
CA GLY A 54 22.74 15.16 7.65
C GLY A 54 23.53 15.27 6.35
N ARG A 55 23.00 14.80 5.21
CA ARG A 55 23.80 14.69 3.98
C ARG A 55 23.64 15.86 3.00
N TRP A 56 22.52 16.59 3.03
CA TRP A 56 22.25 17.68 2.07
C TRP A 56 22.38 19.10 2.64
N SER A 57 22.49 19.27 3.96
CA SER A 57 22.59 20.58 4.63
C SER A 57 23.91 21.33 4.37
N ARG A 58 25.01 20.63 4.04
CA ARG A 58 26.34 21.23 3.91
C ARG A 58 26.69 21.82 2.53
N ARG A 59 25.82 21.70 1.52
CA ARG A 59 26.12 22.18 0.15
C ARG A 59 25.72 23.64 -0.14
N GLY A 60 25.19 24.37 0.84
CA GLY A 60 24.65 25.73 0.64
C GLY A 60 25.40 26.87 1.35
N LYS A 61 26.57 26.65 1.96
CA LYS A 61 27.30 27.70 2.68
C LYS A 61 28.74 27.82 2.18
N THR A 62 28.95 28.50 1.06
CA THR A 62 30.16 29.32 0.78
C THR A 62 29.91 30.13 -0.50
N ILE A 63 29.31 31.32 -0.36
CA ILE A 63 29.54 32.48 -1.24
C ILE A 63 29.44 33.72 -0.35
N MET A 64 30.57 34.17 0.17
CA MET A 64 30.89 35.55 0.55
C MET A 64 32.39 35.74 0.31
#